data_AF-A0A958DB76-F1
#
_entry.id   AF-A0A958DB76-F1
#
_cell.length_a   1.000
_cell.length_b   1.000
_cell.length_c   1.000
_cell.angle_alpha   90.00
_cell.angle_beta   90.00
_cell.angle_gamma   90.00
#
_symmetry.space_group_name_H-M   'P 1'
#
loop_
_entity.id
_entity.type
_entity.pdbx_description
1 polymer ?
#
loop_
_entity_poly.entity_id
_entity_poly.type
_entity_poly.pdbx_seq_one_letter_code
_entity_poly.pdbx_strand_id
1 'polypeptide(L)'
;MAALEAAYGAPSQAGFGSAVFYEPSTATDDLEQAALARYRYFVGDLWERYGEEAWMGPWQAVYERPDGANHDVVTELRHISDSGARLSASMILEGVEDAENAQAALSGAFDDPAVTELVVYRLGDGGAMSGILVAGHRNETGETSFLVFLLD
;
A
#
# COMPACT_ATOMS: atom_id res chain seq x y z
N MET A 1 -8.55 3.35 10.72
CA MET A 1 -8.67 3.89 9.35
C MET A 1 -8.75 5.39 9.26
N ALA A 2 -9.61 6.08 10.01
CA ALA A 2 -9.72 7.55 9.93
C ALA A 2 -8.38 8.33 10.07
N ALA A 3 -7.48 7.88 10.95
CA ALA A 3 -6.15 8.51 11.09
C ALA A 3 -5.26 8.28 9.85
N LEU A 4 -5.34 7.10 9.22
CA LEU A 4 -4.58 6.77 8.02
C LEU A 4 -5.10 7.58 6.83
N GLU A 5 -6.42 7.69 6.68
CA GLU A 5 -7.06 8.55 5.66
C GLU A 5 -6.75 10.03 5.87
N ALA A 6 -6.66 10.50 7.12
CA ALA A 6 -6.27 11.88 7.42
C ALA A 6 -4.81 12.17 7.01
N ALA A 7 -3.92 11.20 7.14
CA ALA A 7 -2.51 11.33 6.78
C ALA A 7 -2.25 11.16 5.28
N TYR A 8 -2.95 10.23 4.63
CA TYR A 8 -2.64 9.78 3.26
C TYR A 8 -3.77 9.98 2.26
N GLY A 9 -4.89 10.57 2.67
CA GLY A 9 -6.05 10.81 1.81
C GLY A 9 -7.07 9.69 1.84
N ALA A 10 -8.33 10.08 1.62
CA ALA A 10 -9.47 9.18 1.50
C ALA A 10 -9.39 8.34 0.19
N PRO A 11 -10.20 7.27 0.07
CA PRO A 11 -10.30 6.50 -1.17
C PRO A 11 -10.51 7.40 -2.40
N SER A 12 -9.71 7.22 -3.45
CA SER A 12 -9.81 8.04 -4.66
C SER A 12 -9.32 7.30 -5.91
N GLN A 13 -9.60 7.89 -7.09
CA GLN A 13 -9.06 7.47 -8.39
C GLN A 13 -8.13 8.54 -8.95
N ALA A 14 -7.34 9.18 -8.09
CA ALA A 14 -6.52 10.32 -8.48
C ALA A 14 -5.41 9.96 -9.48
N GLY A 15 -5.02 8.69 -9.56
CA GLY A 15 -3.92 8.21 -10.38
C GLY A 15 -2.54 8.55 -9.84
N PHE A 16 -2.41 9.53 -8.92
CA PHE A 16 -1.15 9.97 -8.32
C PHE A 16 -1.35 10.43 -6.87
N GLY A 17 -0.26 10.51 -6.12
CA GLY A 17 -0.29 10.78 -4.68
C GLY A 17 -0.63 9.52 -3.90
N SER A 18 -1.31 9.66 -2.77
CA SER A 18 -1.74 8.54 -1.93
C SER A 18 -3.24 8.43 -1.80
N ALA A 19 -3.72 7.22 -1.51
CA ALA A 19 -5.09 6.95 -1.11
C ALA A 19 -5.15 5.73 -0.18
N VAL A 20 -6.04 5.80 0.80
CA VAL A 20 -6.32 4.68 1.71
C VAL A 20 -7.63 4.02 1.30
N PHE A 21 -7.66 2.69 1.33
CA PHE A 21 -8.86 1.90 1.13
C PHE A 21 -9.06 0.94 2.31
N TYR A 22 -10.32 0.70 2.64
CA TYR A 22 -10.70 -0.21 3.70
C TYR A 22 -11.85 -1.10 3.24
N GLU A 23 -11.74 -2.40 3.50
CA GLU A 23 -12.80 -3.36 3.26
C GLU A 23 -13.12 -4.07 4.57
N PRO A 24 -14.36 -3.93 5.10
CA PRO A 24 -14.73 -4.53 6.37
C PRO A 24 -14.88 -6.07 6.30
N SER A 25 -14.91 -6.65 5.11
CA SER A 25 -14.93 -8.10 4.88
C SER A 25 -14.57 -8.36 3.43
N THR A 26 -13.38 -8.90 3.17
CA THR A 26 -13.07 -9.45 1.85
C THR A 26 -13.72 -10.82 1.74
N ALA A 27 -14.56 -11.01 0.71
CA ALA A 27 -15.05 -12.32 0.31
C ALA A 27 -13.98 -13.16 -0.41
N THR A 28 -12.80 -12.58 -0.61
CA THR A 28 -11.67 -13.18 -1.31
C THR A 28 -10.59 -13.47 -0.28
N ASP A 29 -10.23 -14.75 -0.14
CA ASP A 29 -9.12 -15.23 0.69
C ASP A 29 -7.73 -14.88 0.09
N ASP A 30 -7.68 -13.95 -0.89
CA ASP A 30 -6.48 -13.61 -1.68
C ASP A 30 -6.22 -12.10 -1.59
N LEU A 31 -5.25 -11.74 -0.75
CA LEU A 31 -4.83 -10.36 -0.51
C LEU A 31 -4.23 -9.71 -1.75
N GLU A 32 -3.56 -10.49 -2.62
CA GLU A 32 -2.97 -9.97 -3.86
C GLU A 32 -4.04 -9.53 -4.84
N GLN A 33 -5.09 -10.34 -5.03
CA GLN A 33 -6.20 -9.96 -5.91
C GLN A 33 -6.93 -8.71 -5.40
N ALA A 34 -7.13 -8.61 -4.10
CA ALA A 34 -7.74 -7.42 -3.50
C ALA A 34 -6.84 -6.18 -3.67
N ALA A 35 -5.53 -6.32 -3.44
CA ALA A 35 -4.56 -5.25 -3.66
C ALA A 35 -4.54 -4.80 -5.12
N LEU A 36 -4.53 -5.73 -6.07
CA LEU A 36 -4.56 -5.44 -7.50
C LEU A 36 -5.85 -4.71 -7.91
N ALA A 37 -7.00 -5.10 -7.34
CA ALA A 37 -8.25 -4.40 -7.59
C ALA A 37 -8.20 -2.94 -7.10
N ARG A 38 -7.55 -2.67 -5.96
CA ARG A 38 -7.34 -1.31 -5.43
C ARG A 38 -6.34 -0.51 -6.25
N TYR A 39 -5.28 -1.15 -6.70
CA TYR A 39 -4.32 -0.53 -7.62
C TYR A 39 -5.00 -0.09 -8.93
N ARG A 40 -5.73 -1.00 -9.59
CA ARG A 40 -6.48 -0.70 -10.81
C ARG A 40 -7.51 0.40 -10.59
N TYR A 41 -8.24 0.36 -9.47
CA TYR A 41 -9.21 1.39 -9.13
C TYR A 41 -8.55 2.77 -8.95
N PHE A 42 -7.45 2.85 -8.21
CA PHE A 42 -6.73 4.09 -7.93
C PHE A 42 -6.16 4.74 -9.20
N VAL A 43 -5.59 3.93 -10.08
CA VAL A 43 -5.03 4.37 -11.38
C VAL A 43 -6.13 4.83 -12.35
N GLY A 44 -7.33 4.25 -12.25
CA GLY A 44 -8.51 4.69 -13.00
C GLY A 44 -8.29 4.66 -14.51
N ASP A 45 -8.65 5.74 -15.20
CA ASP A 45 -8.53 5.87 -16.66
C ASP A 45 -7.10 5.70 -17.20
N LEU A 46 -6.08 5.95 -16.36
CA LEU A 46 -4.68 5.75 -16.76
C LEU A 46 -4.38 4.26 -17.01
N TRP A 47 -5.13 3.34 -16.39
CA TRP A 47 -4.99 1.90 -16.59
C TRP A 47 -5.30 1.53 -18.03
N GLU A 48 -6.43 2.02 -18.55
CA GLU A 48 -6.85 1.79 -19.92
C GLU A 48 -5.99 2.55 -20.92
N ARG A 49 -5.59 3.78 -20.57
CA ARG A 49 -4.80 4.65 -21.44
C ARG A 49 -3.41 4.10 -21.75
N TYR A 50 -2.70 3.60 -20.74
CA TYR A 50 -1.34 3.08 -20.89
C TYR A 50 -1.30 1.56 -21.07
N GLY A 51 -2.41 0.88 -20.78
CA GLY A 51 -2.56 -0.55 -20.95
C GLY A 51 -2.08 -1.34 -19.73
N GLU A 52 -2.77 -2.45 -19.47
CA GLU A 52 -2.50 -3.34 -18.33
C GLU A 52 -1.05 -3.87 -18.32
N GLU A 53 -0.48 -4.18 -19.48
CA GLU A 53 0.90 -4.69 -19.59
C GLU A 53 1.93 -3.71 -18.99
N ALA A 54 1.75 -2.40 -19.19
CA ALA A 54 2.64 -1.39 -18.65
C ALA A 54 2.56 -1.34 -17.11
N TRP A 55 1.33 -1.38 -16.56
CA TRP A 55 1.09 -1.30 -15.12
C TRP A 55 1.43 -2.59 -14.37
N MET A 56 1.29 -3.74 -15.04
CA MET A 56 1.61 -5.06 -14.49
C MET A 56 3.09 -5.41 -14.61
N GLY A 57 3.84 -4.76 -15.50
CA GLY A 57 5.29 -5.02 -15.65
C GLY A 57 6.08 -4.88 -14.34
N PRO A 58 5.88 -3.81 -13.56
CA PRO A 58 6.52 -3.64 -12.25
C PRO A 58 5.79 -4.30 -11.07
N TRP A 59 4.58 -4.83 -11.28
CA TRP A 59 3.77 -5.41 -10.20
C TRP A 59 4.45 -6.66 -9.64
N GLN A 60 4.89 -6.57 -8.39
CA GLN A 60 5.44 -7.69 -7.64
C GLN A 60 5.42 -7.39 -6.14
N ALA A 61 5.27 -8.42 -5.31
CA ALA A 61 5.55 -8.31 -3.89
C ALA A 61 7.06 -8.02 -3.69
N VAL A 62 7.36 -6.93 -3.00
CA VAL A 62 8.74 -6.51 -2.66
C VAL A 62 9.05 -6.68 -1.18
N TYR A 63 8.03 -6.96 -0.38
CA TYR A 63 8.14 -7.31 1.02
C TYR A 63 6.89 -8.08 1.46
N GLU A 64 7.09 -9.14 2.24
CA GLU A 64 6.05 -9.87 2.95
C GLU A 64 6.50 -10.00 4.41
N ARG A 65 5.62 -9.67 5.35
CA ARG A 65 5.91 -9.80 6.78
C ARG A 65 6.06 -11.29 7.12
N PRO A 66 7.21 -11.74 7.65
CA PRO A 66 7.38 -13.13 8.05
C PRO A 66 6.50 -13.51 9.24
N ASP A 67 6.05 -14.76 9.28
CA ASP A 67 5.32 -15.30 10.42
C ASP A 67 6.08 -15.11 11.74
N GLY A 68 5.40 -14.54 12.74
CA GLY A 68 5.97 -14.29 14.06
C GLY A 68 7.01 -13.17 14.12
N ALA A 69 7.17 -12.38 13.06
CA ALA A 69 7.93 -11.14 13.10
C ALA A 69 7.32 -10.14 14.11
N ASN A 70 8.15 -9.23 14.61
CA ASN A 70 7.62 -8.10 15.38
C ASN A 70 6.89 -7.15 14.42
N HIS A 71 5.64 -6.80 14.74
CA HIS A 71 4.86 -5.89 13.93
C HIS A 71 5.38 -4.47 14.12
N ASP A 72 6.12 -3.97 13.12
CA ASP A 72 6.68 -2.61 13.10
C ASP A 72 6.78 -2.14 11.64
N VAL A 73 5.64 -1.76 11.07
CA VAL A 73 5.49 -1.39 9.67
C VAL A 73 6.42 -0.26 9.25
N VAL A 74 6.74 0.66 10.17
CA VAL A 74 7.68 1.75 9.89
C VAL A 74 9.09 1.20 9.67
N THR A 75 9.56 0.31 10.56
CA THR A 75 10.86 -0.36 10.40
C THR A 75 10.86 -1.29 9.19
N GLU A 76 9.77 -2.01 8.92
CA GLU A 76 9.62 -2.90 7.77
C GLU A 76 9.75 -2.14 6.45
N LEU A 77 9.02 -1.04 6.30
CA LEU A 77 9.06 -0.16 5.11
C LEU A 77 10.46 0.43 4.87
N ARG A 78 11.19 0.81 5.93
CA ARG A 78 12.57 1.32 5.83
C ARG A 78 13.57 0.27 5.33
N HIS A 79 13.29 -1.01 5.60
CA HIS A 79 14.19 -2.12 5.26
C HIS A 79 13.82 -2.83 3.96
N ILE A 80 12.85 -2.32 3.19
CA ILE A 80 12.56 -2.83 1.84
C ILE A 80 13.84 -2.78 0.99
N SER A 81 14.18 -3.93 0.40
CA SER A 81 15.41 -4.09 -0.38
C SER A 81 15.28 -3.59 -1.82
N ASP A 82 14.08 -3.63 -2.42
CA ASP A 82 13.84 -3.09 -3.76
C ASP A 82 14.05 -1.56 -3.75
N SER A 83 14.98 -1.09 -4.57
CA SER A 83 15.38 0.32 -4.58
C SER A 83 14.26 1.27 -5.02
N GLY A 84 13.39 0.84 -5.94
CA GLY A 84 12.27 1.65 -6.42
C GLY A 84 11.21 1.79 -5.35
N ALA A 85 10.83 0.67 -4.72
CA ALA A 85 9.89 0.65 -3.61
C ALA A 85 10.41 1.39 -2.38
N ARG A 86 11.71 1.30 -2.08
CA ARG A 86 12.32 2.00 -0.93
C ARG A 86 12.25 3.52 -1.05
N LEU A 87 12.36 4.08 -2.27
CA LEU A 87 12.18 5.51 -2.48
C LEU A 87 10.74 5.93 -2.13
N SER A 88 9.76 5.20 -2.66
CA SER A 88 8.34 5.43 -2.38
C SER A 88 8.01 5.24 -0.89
N ALA A 89 8.60 4.23 -0.25
CA ALA A 89 8.49 4.00 1.19
C ALA A 89 9.03 5.20 2.00
N SER A 90 10.18 5.76 1.59
CA SER A 90 10.74 6.94 2.24
C SER A 90 9.81 8.16 2.09
N MET A 91 9.18 8.33 0.93
CA MET A 91 8.24 9.43 0.69
C MET A 91 6.97 9.32 1.55
N ILE A 92 6.39 8.12 1.73
CA ILE A 92 5.23 7.97 2.61
C ILE A 92 5.59 8.10 4.10
N LEU A 93 6.84 7.81 4.48
CA LEU A 93 7.30 7.91 5.88
C LEU A 93 7.77 9.32 6.25
N GLU A 94 8.42 10.03 5.34
CA GLU A 94 9.19 11.25 5.63
C GLU A 94 8.82 12.42 4.71
N GLY A 95 8.20 12.16 3.56
CA GLY A 95 7.84 13.17 2.57
C GLY A 95 6.47 13.84 2.80
N VAL A 96 5.74 13.41 3.82
CA VAL A 96 4.44 13.98 4.21
C VAL A 96 4.63 15.12 5.22
N GLU A 97 3.72 16.11 5.23
CA GLU A 97 3.84 17.34 6.03
C GLU A 97 4.01 17.05 7.54
N ASP A 98 3.29 16.05 8.05
CA ASP A 98 3.35 15.60 9.43
C ASP A 98 3.79 14.13 9.50
N ALA A 99 5.08 13.91 9.26
CA ALA A 99 5.69 12.58 9.20
C ALA A 99 5.52 11.77 10.50
N GLU A 100 5.51 12.42 11.67
CA GLU A 100 5.35 11.75 12.95
C GLU A 100 3.92 11.19 13.10
N ASN A 101 2.91 12.02 12.83
CA ASN A 101 1.52 11.56 12.88
C ASN A 101 1.20 10.53 11.78
N ALA A 102 1.81 10.66 10.61
CA ALA A 102 1.64 9.69 9.52
C ALA A 102 2.25 8.33 9.86
N GLN A 103 3.46 8.30 10.44
CA GLN A 103 4.08 7.07 10.96
C GLN A 103 3.25 6.45 12.08
N ALA A 104 2.71 7.25 13.00
CA ALA A 104 1.81 6.76 14.04
C ALA A 104 0.51 6.18 13.45
N ALA A 105 -0.03 6.77 12.38
CA ALA A 105 -1.22 6.28 11.69
C ALA A 105 -0.95 4.96 10.95
N LEU A 106 0.23 4.80 10.33
CA LEU A 106 0.69 3.53 9.75
C LEU A 106 0.76 2.44 10.83
N SER A 107 1.46 2.70 11.93
CA SER A 107 1.56 1.74 13.04
C SER A 107 0.19 1.38 13.60
N GLY A 108 -0.68 2.36 13.83
CA GLY A 108 -2.04 2.11 14.31
C GLY A 108 -2.91 1.29 13.35
N ALA A 109 -2.59 1.26 12.06
CA ALA A 109 -3.29 0.48 11.06
C ALA A 109 -2.72 -0.95 10.91
N PHE A 110 -1.40 -1.09 10.88
CA PHE A 110 -0.71 -2.30 10.43
C PHE A 110 0.08 -3.02 11.52
N ASP A 111 0.32 -2.40 12.68
CA ASP A 111 1.07 -3.02 13.78
C ASP A 111 0.18 -3.76 14.78
N ASP A 112 -1.14 -3.68 14.60
CA ASP A 112 -2.09 -4.45 15.38
C ASP A 112 -1.79 -5.96 15.25
N PRO A 113 -1.67 -6.72 16.35
CA PRO A 113 -1.45 -8.17 16.29
C PRO A 113 -2.53 -8.94 15.51
N ALA A 114 -3.73 -8.38 15.36
CA ALA A 114 -4.78 -8.97 14.53
C ALA A 114 -4.49 -8.87 13.03
N VAL A 115 -3.58 -7.99 12.59
CA VAL A 115 -3.09 -7.92 11.20
C VAL A 115 -2.02 -8.97 11.01
N THR A 116 -2.45 -10.15 10.58
CA THR A 116 -1.63 -11.36 10.49
C THR A 116 -0.88 -11.49 9.18
N GLU A 117 -1.33 -10.81 8.14
CA GLU A 117 -0.68 -10.77 6.84
C GLU A 117 -0.43 -9.31 6.45
N LEU A 118 0.80 -9.01 6.04
CA LEU A 118 1.17 -7.72 5.49
C LEU A 118 2.08 -7.92 4.28
N VAL A 119 1.70 -7.33 3.16
CA VAL A 119 2.44 -7.42 1.90
C VAL A 119 2.61 -6.02 1.31
N VAL A 120 3.79 -5.71 0.80
CA VAL A 120 4.06 -4.48 0.06
C VAL A 120 4.32 -4.84 -1.39
N TYR A 121 3.52 -4.28 -2.28
CA TYR A 121 3.65 -4.43 -3.73
C TYR A 121 4.30 -3.20 -4.33
N ARG A 122 5.15 -3.40 -5.32
CA ARG A 122 5.67 -2.33 -6.17
C ARG A 122 4.63 -1.94 -7.22
N LEU A 123 4.48 -0.64 -7.43
CA LEU A 123 3.61 -0.05 -8.46
C LEU A 123 4.45 0.76 -9.46
N GLY A 124 3.84 1.09 -10.59
CA GLY A 124 4.43 1.92 -11.64
C GLY A 124 4.14 1.41 -13.05
N ASP A 125 4.60 2.17 -14.04
CA ASP A 125 4.51 1.83 -15.47
C ASP A 125 5.82 1.26 -16.04
N GLY A 126 6.85 1.10 -15.19
CA GLY A 126 8.19 0.68 -15.58
C GLY A 126 9.03 1.79 -16.20
N GLY A 127 8.50 3.02 -16.23
CA GLY A 127 9.12 4.21 -16.78
C GLY A 127 9.18 5.33 -15.75
N ALA A 128 8.35 6.36 -15.95
CA ALA A 128 8.35 7.55 -15.10
C ALA A 128 7.65 7.29 -13.76
N MET A 129 6.59 6.48 -13.79
CA MET A 129 5.71 6.32 -12.64
C MET A 129 6.22 5.21 -11.71
N SER A 130 6.25 5.50 -10.42
CA SER A 130 6.72 4.55 -9.41
C SER A 130 6.00 4.71 -8.08
N GLY A 131 5.80 3.60 -7.38
CA GLY A 131 4.98 3.62 -6.18
C GLY A 131 5.03 2.32 -5.40
N ILE A 132 4.26 2.29 -4.32
CA ILE A 132 4.02 1.10 -3.52
C ILE A 132 2.56 1.01 -3.10
N LEU A 133 2.11 -0.22 -2.86
CA LEU A 133 0.85 -0.52 -2.20
C LEU A 133 1.16 -1.37 -0.96
N VAL A 134 0.78 -0.89 0.21
CA VAL A 134 0.85 -1.63 1.47
C VAL A 134 -0.51 -2.25 1.72
N ALA A 135 -0.59 -3.58 1.78
CA ALA A 135 -1.80 -4.34 2.03
C ALA A 135 -1.69 -5.06 3.38
N GLY A 136 -2.73 -4.97 4.20
CA GLY A 136 -2.82 -5.69 5.47
C GLY A 136 -4.15 -6.42 5.58
N HIS A 137 -4.12 -7.65 6.08
CA HIS A 137 -5.30 -8.48 6.31
C HIS A 137 -5.42 -8.92 7.77
N ARG A 138 -6.64 -8.82 8.31
CA ARG A 138 -6.98 -9.29 9.66
C ARG A 138 -7.73 -10.63 9.59
N ASN A 139 -7.08 -11.72 9.97
CA ASN A 139 -7.66 -13.08 9.86
C ASN A 139 -8.98 -13.27 10.64
N GLU A 140 -9.14 -12.66 11.82
CA GLU A 140 -10.33 -12.90 12.66
C GLU A 140 -11.60 -12.24 12.11
N THR A 141 -11.46 -11.08 11.47
CA THR A 141 -12.59 -10.27 10.97
C THR A 141 -12.73 -10.33 9.45
N GLY A 142 -11.67 -10.73 8.74
CA GLY A 142 -11.58 -10.64 7.28
C GLY A 142 -11.41 -9.21 6.77
N GLU A 143 -11.08 -8.26 7.65
CA GLU A 143 -10.91 -6.85 7.30
C GLU A 143 -9.58 -6.65 6.56
N THR A 144 -9.60 -5.89 5.47
CA THR A 144 -8.38 -5.50 4.75
C THR A 144 -8.22 -4.00 4.70
N SER A 145 -6.97 -3.56 4.81
CA SER A 145 -6.56 -2.16 4.71
C SER A 145 -5.50 -2.03 3.65
N PHE A 146 -5.63 -1.01 2.80
CA PHE A 146 -4.69 -0.73 1.72
C PHE A 146 -4.25 0.72 1.79
N LEU A 147 -2.95 0.97 1.67
CA LEU A 147 -2.38 2.28 1.39
C LEU A 147 -1.72 2.21 0.01
N VAL A 148 -2.23 2.98 -0.94
CA VAL A 148 -1.64 3.12 -2.28
C VAL A 148 -0.88 4.44 -2.32
N PHE A 149 0.32 4.44 -2.91
CA PHE A 149 1.08 5.64 -3.21
C PHE A 149 1.74 5.52 -4.58
N LEU A 150 1.54 6.51 -5.46
CA LEU A 150 2.14 6.57 -6.79
C LEU A 150 2.67 7.98 -7.10
N LEU A 151 3.88 8.04 -7.63
CA LEU A 151 4.55 9.22 -8.15
C LEU A 151 4.64 9.16 -9.68
N ASP A 152 4.74 10.33 -10.31
CA ASP A 152 5.07 10.56 -11.73
C ASP A 152 6.50 11.12 -11.87
#